data_AF-A0A3C0AWQ5-F1
#
_entry.id   AF-A0A3C0AWQ5-F1
#
_cell.length_a   1.000
_cell.length_b   1.000
_cell.length_c   1.000
_cell.angle_alpha   90.00
_cell.angle_beta   90.00
_cell.angle_gamma   90.00
#
_symmetry.space_group_name_H-M   'P 1'
#
loop_
_entity.id
_entity.type
_entity.pdbx_description
1 polymer ?
#
loop_
_entity_poly.entity_id
_entity_poly.type
_entity_poly.pdbx_seq_one_letter_code
_entity_poly.pdbx_strand_id
1 'polypeptide(L)'
;MKNVSDNIFKIKKTILFSLLLLGFLTPSRINSQEYRSAKAYIEDFGKNDMYLKKAIMDYSITIVESFLDTRSEVTAKRIVEKLKIINSNIDHHDRGFKGNTVLRDGLLRMNEKTLQAIENKTMVLDDYDSQNELSLKGIIANFNQRESSIMQYFEEINRFERIKKEFGVQYDLT
;
A
#
# COMPACT_ATOMS: atom_id res chain seq x y z
N MET A 1 -17.14 7.40 64.84
CA MET A 1 -16.51 8.42 63.96
C MET A 1 -15.36 7.90 63.08
N LYS A 2 -14.65 6.80 63.40
CA LYS A 2 -13.56 6.26 62.55
C LYS A 2 -14.00 5.77 61.15
N ASN A 3 -15.15 5.11 61.03
CA ASN A 3 -15.60 4.50 59.76
C ASN A 3 -15.88 5.49 58.61
N VAL A 4 -16.20 6.76 58.91
CA VAL A 4 -16.50 7.76 57.87
C VAL A 4 -15.22 8.31 57.25
N SER A 5 -14.17 8.51 58.06
CA SER A 5 -12.88 9.01 57.61
C SER A 5 -12.18 8.02 56.67
N ASP A 6 -12.24 6.73 56.98
CA ASP A 6 -11.58 5.68 56.18
C ASP A 6 -12.26 5.48 54.82
N ASN A 7 -13.59 5.64 54.75
CA ASN A 7 -14.33 5.60 53.49
C ASN A 7 -14.03 6.80 52.60
N ILE A 8 -13.93 8.01 53.16
CA ILE A 8 -13.53 9.21 52.39
C ILE A 8 -12.12 9.05 51.83
N PHE A 9 -11.20 8.47 52.61
CA PHE A 9 -9.81 8.24 52.17
C PHE A 9 -9.73 7.18 51.05
N LYS A 10 -10.51 6.10 51.15
CA LYS A 10 -10.63 5.08 50.09
C LYS A 10 -11.23 5.65 48.81
N ILE A 11 -12.32 6.42 48.89
CA ILE A 11 -12.97 7.05 47.74
C ILE A 11 -11.99 8.01 47.03
N LYS A 12 -11.23 8.82 47.77
CA LYS A 12 -10.21 9.71 47.19
C LYS A 12 -9.10 8.94 46.46
N LYS A 13 -8.64 7.80 47.00
CA LYS A 13 -7.65 6.94 46.34
C LYS A 13 -8.21 6.30 45.07
N THR A 14 -9.45 5.81 45.10
CA THR A 14 -10.09 5.21 43.92
C THR A 14 -10.29 6.25 42.82
N ILE A 15 -10.77 7.46 43.16
CA ILE A 15 -10.94 8.57 42.20
C ILE A 15 -9.58 8.96 41.57
N LEU A 16 -8.53 9.09 42.39
CA LEU A 16 -7.19 9.41 41.92
C LEU A 16 -6.62 8.32 41.01
N PHE A 17 -6.88 7.05 41.32
CA PHE A 17 -6.46 5.91 40.50
C PHE A 17 -7.21 5.89 39.15
N SER A 18 -8.53 6.17 39.14
CA SER A 18 -9.30 6.28 37.90
C SER A 18 -8.92 7.48 37.05
N LEU A 19 -8.53 8.61 37.64
CA LEU A 19 -8.03 9.78 36.91
C LEU A 19 -6.64 9.52 36.29
N LEU A 20 -5.77 8.80 37.00
CA LEU A 20 -4.48 8.34 36.47
C LEU A 20 -4.67 7.34 35.32
N LEU A 21 -5.61 6.40 35.45
CA LEU A 21 -5.92 5.44 34.38
C LEU A 21 -6.46 6.13 33.11
N LEU A 22 -7.29 7.18 33.28
CA LEU A 22 -7.81 7.96 32.14
C LEU A 22 -6.70 8.75 31.41
N GLY A 23 -5.70 9.26 32.14
CA GLY A 23 -4.57 9.98 31.56
C GLY A 23 -3.62 9.10 30.73
N PHE A 24 -3.55 7.79 31.02
CA PHE A 24 -2.75 6.83 30.25
C PHE A 24 -3.50 6.20 29.06
N LEU A 25 -4.81 6.44 28.94
CA LEU A 25 -5.64 5.94 27.84
C LEU A 25 -5.87 6.95 26.71
N THR A 26 -5.33 8.16 26.79
CA THR A 26 -5.32 9.04 25.62
C THR A 26 -4.34 8.46 24.61
N PRO A 27 -4.79 8.02 23.42
CA PRO A 27 -3.86 7.53 22.41
C PRO A 27 -2.87 8.65 22.11
N SER A 28 -1.59 8.37 22.31
CA SER A 28 -0.50 9.16 21.78
C SER A 28 -0.84 9.40 20.31
N ARG A 29 -0.97 10.66 19.90
CA ARG A 29 -1.05 10.99 18.48
C ARG A 29 0.31 10.61 17.89
N ILE A 30 0.47 9.34 17.53
CA ILE A 30 1.62 8.84 16.79
C ILE A 30 1.59 9.62 15.48
N ASN A 31 2.64 10.41 15.26
CA ASN A 31 2.85 11.36 14.16
C ASN A 31 2.19 10.90 12.85
N SER A 32 0.95 11.33 12.60
CA SER A 32 0.33 11.18 11.29
C SER A 32 0.84 12.30 10.40
N GLN A 33 1.14 11.99 9.14
CA GLN A 33 1.62 12.99 8.20
C GLN A 33 0.48 13.95 7.86
N GLU A 34 0.49 15.14 8.47
CA GLU A 34 -0.46 16.21 8.16
C GLU A 34 0.08 17.08 7.04
N TYR A 35 -0.52 16.95 5.86
CA TYR A 35 -0.15 17.73 4.69
C TYR A 35 -0.70 19.16 4.79
N ARG A 36 0.17 20.15 4.62
CA ARG A 36 -0.19 21.58 4.67
C ARG A 36 -1.01 22.04 3.46
N SER A 37 -0.90 21.36 2.33
CA SER A 37 -1.62 21.69 1.10
C SER A 37 -1.99 20.43 0.31
N ALA A 38 -3.10 20.52 -0.45
CA ALA A 38 -3.53 19.45 -1.35
C ALA A 38 -2.47 19.17 -2.43
N LYS A 39 -1.74 20.22 -2.85
CA LYS A 39 -0.62 20.14 -3.78
C LYS A 39 0.51 19.27 -3.24
N ALA A 40 0.94 19.50 -2.00
CA ALA A 40 1.99 18.68 -1.38
C ALA A 40 1.53 17.22 -1.22
N TYR A 41 0.24 17.01 -0.95
CA TYR A 41 -0.34 15.68 -0.85
C TYR A 41 -0.27 14.94 -2.19
N ILE A 42 -0.86 15.48 -3.26
CA ILE A 42 -0.85 14.82 -4.56
C ILE A 42 0.57 14.62 -5.13
N GLU A 43 1.50 15.55 -4.87
CA GLU A 43 2.90 15.43 -5.29
C GLU A 43 3.62 14.28 -4.59
N ASP A 44 3.37 14.05 -3.30
CA ASP A 44 3.99 12.93 -2.58
C ASP A 44 3.50 11.57 -3.12
N PHE A 45 2.19 11.47 -3.36
CA PHE A 45 1.59 10.31 -4.04
C PHE A 45 2.11 10.14 -5.48
N GLY A 46 2.34 11.24 -6.19
CA GLY A 46 2.94 11.24 -7.53
C GLY A 46 4.38 10.69 -7.57
N LYS A 47 5.18 10.95 -6.53
CA LYS A 47 6.54 10.37 -6.42
C LYS A 47 6.50 8.85 -6.25
N ASN A 48 5.58 8.35 -5.42
CA ASN A 48 5.40 6.91 -5.22
C ASN A 48 4.95 6.20 -6.50
N ASP A 49 4.01 6.81 -7.22
CA ASP A 49 3.57 6.31 -8.54
C ASP A 49 4.68 6.33 -9.60
N MET A 50 5.46 7.40 -9.68
CA MET A 50 6.60 7.47 -10.61
C MET A 50 7.67 6.42 -10.27
N TYR A 51 7.96 6.20 -8.98
CA TYR A 51 8.83 5.12 -8.55
C TYR A 51 8.31 3.75 -9.01
N LEU A 52 7.02 3.48 -8.81
CA LEU A 52 6.39 2.22 -9.19
C LEU A 52 6.52 1.96 -10.69
N LYS A 53 6.14 2.94 -11.52
CA LYS A 53 6.22 2.84 -12.98
C LYS A 53 7.65 2.55 -13.45
N LYS A 54 8.63 3.27 -12.90
CA LYS A 54 10.05 3.03 -13.21
C LYS A 54 10.47 1.62 -12.78
N ALA A 55 10.10 1.21 -11.57
CA ALA A 55 10.46 -0.10 -11.04
C ALA A 55 9.91 -1.25 -11.89
N ILE A 56 8.66 -1.14 -12.34
CA ILE A 56 8.03 -2.13 -13.22
C ILE A 56 8.64 -2.12 -14.62
N MET A 57 8.99 -0.95 -15.15
CA MET A 57 9.73 -0.87 -16.41
C MET A 57 11.09 -1.55 -16.30
N ASP A 58 11.87 -1.25 -15.25
CA ASP A 58 13.16 -1.89 -14.99
C ASP A 58 12.99 -3.42 -14.85
N TYR A 59 11.94 -3.88 -14.17
CA TYR A 59 11.62 -5.31 -14.03
C TYR A 59 11.28 -5.96 -15.38
N SER A 60 10.45 -5.31 -16.18
CA SER A 60 10.05 -5.80 -17.51
C SER A 60 11.27 -5.93 -18.43
N ILE A 61 12.17 -4.94 -18.41
CA ILE A 61 13.45 -4.98 -19.11
C ILE A 61 14.27 -6.18 -18.61
N THR A 62 14.36 -6.39 -17.29
CA THR A 62 15.12 -7.55 -16.78
C THR A 62 14.52 -8.87 -17.21
N ILE A 63 13.20 -9.03 -17.29
CA ILE A 63 12.57 -10.27 -17.80
C ILE A 63 12.98 -10.50 -19.26
N VAL A 64 12.85 -9.47 -20.10
CA VAL A 64 13.14 -9.57 -21.55
C VAL A 64 14.62 -9.79 -21.84
N GLU A 65 15.50 -9.11 -21.10
CA GLU A 65 16.95 -9.13 -21.35
C GLU A 65 17.70 -10.23 -20.59
N SER A 66 17.11 -10.80 -19.52
CA SER A 66 17.82 -11.82 -18.75
C SER A 66 17.68 -13.20 -19.39
N PHE A 67 18.83 -13.74 -19.82
CA PHE A 67 19.00 -15.20 -19.99
C PHE A 67 19.21 -15.93 -18.64
N LEU A 68 19.12 -15.21 -17.51
CA LEU A 68 19.38 -15.71 -16.15
C LEU A 68 18.28 -15.26 -15.19
N ASP A 69 17.40 -16.19 -14.80
CA ASP A 69 16.25 -15.98 -13.91
C ASP A 69 16.59 -15.31 -12.58
N THR A 70 17.83 -15.45 -12.12
CA THR A 70 18.31 -14.88 -10.86
C THR A 70 18.27 -13.34 -10.85
N ARG A 71 18.45 -12.68 -11.99
CA ARG A 71 18.46 -11.20 -12.06
C ARG A 71 17.05 -10.60 -12.02
N SER A 72 16.11 -11.23 -12.73
CA SER A 72 14.70 -10.84 -12.70
C SER A 72 14.12 -11.11 -11.31
N GLU A 73 14.49 -12.22 -10.66
CA GLU A 73 14.07 -12.54 -9.29
C GLU A 73 14.60 -11.54 -8.24
N VAL A 74 15.88 -11.17 -8.30
CA VAL A 74 16.45 -10.15 -7.39
C VAL A 74 15.76 -8.80 -7.58
N THR A 75 15.46 -8.44 -8.82
CA THR A 75 14.76 -7.19 -9.15
C THR A 75 13.34 -7.22 -8.60
N ALA A 76 12.61 -8.32 -8.80
CA ALA A 76 11.27 -8.55 -8.26
C ALA A 76 11.24 -8.43 -6.72
N LYS A 77 12.15 -9.12 -6.02
CA LYS A 77 12.26 -9.08 -4.56
C LYS A 77 12.44 -7.67 -4.03
N ARG A 78 13.35 -6.89 -4.62
CA ARG A 78 13.59 -5.50 -4.23
C ARG A 78 12.35 -4.61 -4.40
N ILE A 79 11.57 -4.82 -5.47
CA ILE A 79 10.35 -4.06 -5.73
C ILE A 79 9.28 -4.43 -4.69
N VAL A 80 9.10 -5.73 -4.44
CA VAL A 80 8.15 -6.26 -3.45
C VAL A 80 8.44 -5.71 -2.07
N GLU A 81 9.68 -5.76 -1.61
CA GLU A 81 10.09 -5.22 -0.30
C GLU A 81 9.78 -3.73 -0.18
N LYS A 82 10.14 -2.95 -1.21
CA LYS A 82 9.91 -1.50 -1.18
C LYS A 82 8.42 -1.15 -1.23
N LEU A 83 7.61 -1.86 -2.01
CA LEU A 83 6.17 -1.67 -2.03
C LEU A 83 5.50 -2.01 -0.70
N LYS A 84 5.93 -3.10 -0.04
CA LYS A 84 5.46 -3.46 1.30
C LYS A 84 5.79 -2.38 2.34
N ILE A 85 7.00 -1.82 2.27
CA ILE A 85 7.40 -0.69 3.15
C ILE A 85 6.54 0.55 2.86
N ILE A 86 6.35 0.92 1.59
CA ILE A 86 5.50 2.06 1.21
C ILE A 86 4.07 1.85 1.72
N ASN A 87 3.47 0.69 1.47
CA ASN A 87 2.11 0.38 1.93
C ASN A 87 2.00 0.44 3.44
N SER A 88 2.93 -0.17 4.17
CA SER A 88 2.96 -0.13 5.63
C SER A 88 3.04 1.32 6.13
N ASN A 89 3.91 2.15 5.55
CA ASN A 89 4.05 3.53 5.96
C ASN A 89 2.77 4.34 5.69
N ILE A 90 2.17 4.18 4.51
CA ILE A 90 0.93 4.87 4.14
C ILE A 90 -0.22 4.44 5.05
N ASP A 91 -0.39 3.14 5.28
CA ASP A 91 -1.48 2.59 6.10
C ASP A 91 -1.42 3.07 7.56
N HIS A 92 -0.21 3.15 8.14
CA HIS A 92 -0.03 3.54 9.54
C HIS A 92 0.01 5.06 9.77
N HIS A 93 0.45 5.84 8.78
CA HIS A 93 0.77 7.26 8.99
C HIS A 93 -0.09 8.23 8.17
N ASP A 94 -0.73 7.79 7.09
CA ASP A 94 -1.53 8.66 6.22
C ASP A 94 -3.01 8.67 6.62
N ARG A 95 -3.50 9.84 7.05
CA ARG A 95 -4.90 10.04 7.45
C ARG A 95 -5.79 10.60 6.34
N GLY A 96 -5.27 10.77 5.12
CA GLY A 96 -5.95 11.52 4.09
C GLY A 96 -5.77 13.04 4.24
N PHE A 97 -5.91 13.76 3.13
CA PHE A 97 -5.92 15.22 3.15
C PHE A 97 -7.32 15.73 3.51
N LYS A 98 -7.43 16.47 4.63
CA LYS A 98 -8.73 16.95 5.16
C LYS A 98 -9.77 15.82 5.33
N GLY A 99 -9.31 14.62 5.67
CA GLY A 99 -10.16 13.43 5.80
C GLY A 99 -10.52 12.74 4.48
N ASN A 100 -10.07 13.26 3.33
CA ASN A 100 -10.18 12.57 2.04
C ASN A 100 -9.02 11.59 1.87
N THR A 101 -9.35 10.29 1.83
CA THR A 101 -8.39 9.19 1.72
C THR A 101 -8.32 8.58 0.32
N VAL A 102 -8.98 9.16 -0.69
CA VAL A 102 -9.12 8.54 -2.01
C VAL A 102 -7.76 8.30 -2.68
N LEU A 103 -6.82 9.24 -2.56
CA LEU A 103 -5.44 9.05 -3.04
C LEU A 103 -4.70 7.94 -2.28
N ARG A 104 -4.81 7.93 -0.95
CA ARG A 104 -4.25 6.91 -0.07
C ARG A 104 -4.71 5.52 -0.48
N ASP A 105 -6.02 5.33 -0.48
CA ASP A 105 -6.66 4.04 -0.72
C ASP A 105 -6.44 3.58 -2.17
N GLY A 106 -6.43 4.52 -3.12
CA GLY A 106 -6.09 4.28 -4.52
C GLY A 106 -4.67 3.77 -4.69
N LEU A 107 -3.67 4.40 -4.06
CA LEU A 107 -2.27 4.00 -4.16
C LEU A 107 -2.04 2.64 -3.49
N LEU A 108 -2.61 2.42 -2.29
CA LEU A 108 -2.51 1.14 -1.59
C LEU A 108 -3.03 -0.01 -2.46
N ARG A 109 -4.18 0.18 -3.10
CA ARG A 109 -4.79 -0.81 -3.99
C ARG A 109 -3.98 -1.06 -5.26
N MET A 110 -3.43 0.00 -5.88
CA MET A 110 -2.54 -0.14 -7.03
C MET A 110 -1.28 -0.92 -6.65
N ASN A 111 -0.66 -0.59 -5.51
CA ASN A 111 0.52 -1.29 -5.02
C ASN A 111 0.22 -2.76 -4.72
N GLU A 112 -0.91 -3.07 -4.10
CA GLU A 112 -1.35 -4.45 -3.83
C GLU A 112 -1.52 -5.26 -5.12
N LYS A 113 -2.13 -4.66 -6.15
CA LYS A 113 -2.25 -5.30 -7.47
C LYS A 113 -0.90 -5.48 -8.16
N THR A 114 0.04 -4.57 -7.92
CA THR A 114 1.41 -4.69 -8.41
C THR A 114 2.16 -5.83 -7.73
N LEU A 115 2.02 -5.95 -6.40
CA LEU A 115 2.58 -7.05 -5.62
C LEU A 115 2.08 -8.39 -6.15
N GLN A 116 0.76 -8.52 -6.35
CA GLN A 116 0.15 -9.72 -6.93
C GLN A 116 0.72 -10.04 -8.33
N ALA A 117 0.89 -9.02 -9.19
CA ALA A 117 1.43 -9.22 -10.53
C ALA A 117 2.88 -9.74 -10.50
N ILE A 118 3.73 -9.22 -9.62
CA ILE A 118 5.13 -9.64 -9.48
C ILE A 118 5.22 -11.03 -8.82
N GLU A 119 4.56 -11.23 -7.69
CA GLU A 119 4.64 -12.48 -6.91
C GLU A 119 4.07 -13.67 -7.70
N ASN A 120 3.01 -13.45 -8.50
CA ASN A 120 2.46 -14.47 -9.40
C ASN A 120 3.24 -14.62 -10.72
N LYS A 121 4.35 -13.89 -10.88
CA LYS A 121 5.14 -13.83 -12.13
C LYS A 121 4.27 -13.51 -13.36
N THR A 122 3.21 -12.72 -13.18
CA THR A 122 2.19 -12.46 -14.22
C THR A 122 2.78 -11.87 -15.50
N MET A 123 3.90 -11.12 -15.38
CA MET A 123 4.61 -10.49 -16.49
C MET A 123 5.64 -11.40 -17.19
N VAL A 124 5.88 -12.61 -16.67
CA VAL A 124 6.76 -13.61 -17.28
C VAL A 124 5.91 -14.53 -18.14
N LEU A 125 5.98 -14.40 -19.46
CA LEU A 125 5.13 -15.12 -20.40
C LEU A 125 5.81 -16.37 -20.98
N ASP A 126 7.12 -16.47 -20.83
CA ASP A 126 8.02 -17.45 -21.41
C ASP A 126 8.55 -18.46 -20.37
N ASP A 127 7.80 -18.67 -19.27
CA ASP A 127 8.14 -19.65 -18.23
C ASP A 127 7.96 -21.09 -18.75
N TYR A 128 8.92 -21.55 -19.57
CA TYR A 128 8.94 -22.87 -20.20
C TYR A 128 8.94 -24.00 -19.18
N ASP A 129 9.64 -23.84 -18.06
CA ASP A 129 9.70 -24.84 -17.00
C ASP A 129 8.33 -25.04 -16.34
N SER A 130 7.54 -23.97 -16.16
CA SER A 130 6.16 -24.09 -15.66
C SER A 130 5.17 -24.66 -16.68
N GLN A 131 5.54 -24.67 -17.97
CA GLN A 131 4.66 -25.06 -19.08
C GLN A 131 4.96 -26.45 -19.64
N ASN A 132 6.17 -26.99 -19.41
CA ASN A 132 6.62 -28.25 -20.02
C ASN A 132 5.82 -29.49 -19.57
N GLU A 133 5.23 -29.45 -18.37
CA GLU A 133 4.39 -30.51 -17.80
C GLU A 133 2.89 -30.32 -18.12
N LEU A 134 2.51 -29.18 -18.72
CA LEU A 134 1.12 -28.88 -19.02
C LEU A 134 0.69 -29.43 -20.38
N SER A 135 -0.53 -29.97 -20.45
CA SER A 135 -1.19 -30.21 -21.73
C SER A 135 -1.37 -28.90 -22.50
N LEU A 136 -1.54 -28.95 -23.83
CA LEU A 136 -1.85 -27.77 -24.65
C LEU A 136 -3.04 -26.96 -24.10
N LYS A 137 -4.08 -27.65 -23.59
CA LYS A 137 -5.23 -27.01 -22.94
C LYS A 137 -4.82 -26.28 -21.65
N GLY A 138 -3.92 -26.86 -20.87
CA GLY A 138 -3.36 -26.25 -19.66
C GLY A 138 -2.51 -25.03 -19.98
N ILE A 139 -1.68 -25.10 -21.03
CA ILE A 139 -0.87 -23.96 -21.51
C ILE A 139 -1.78 -22.80 -21.91
N ILE A 140 -2.81 -23.06 -22.74
CA ILE A 140 -3.78 -22.01 -23.16
C ILE A 140 -4.51 -21.40 -21.96
N ALA A 141 -4.96 -22.23 -21.01
CA ALA A 141 -5.62 -21.74 -19.80
C ALA A 141 -4.69 -20.82 -18.96
N ASN A 142 -3.41 -21.19 -18.85
CA ASN A 142 -2.40 -20.40 -18.16
C ASN A 142 -2.17 -19.05 -18.84
N PHE A 143 -2.01 -19.02 -20.18
CA PHE A 143 -1.90 -17.78 -20.95
C PHE A 143 -3.10 -16.87 -20.78
N ASN A 144 -4.32 -17.39 -20.90
CA ASN A 144 -5.54 -16.60 -20.73
C ASN A 144 -5.65 -16.01 -19.31
N GLN A 145 -5.26 -16.78 -18.29
CA GLN A 145 -5.23 -16.30 -16.90
C GLN A 145 -4.20 -15.17 -16.72
N ARG A 146 -3.00 -15.32 -17.30
CA ARG A 146 -1.96 -14.27 -17.25
C ARG A 146 -2.42 -13.01 -17.99
N GLU A 147 -2.97 -13.14 -19.18
CA GLU A 147 -3.52 -12.02 -19.95
C GLU A 147 -4.59 -11.27 -19.15
N SER A 148 -5.58 -11.98 -18.59
CA SER A 148 -6.59 -11.38 -17.71
C SER A 148 -5.97 -10.67 -16.51
N SER A 149 -4.90 -11.21 -15.94
CA SER A 149 -4.24 -10.63 -14.76
C SER A 149 -3.46 -9.36 -15.14
N ILE A 150 -2.82 -9.34 -16.31
CA ILE A 150 -2.17 -8.14 -16.88
C ILE A 150 -3.21 -7.05 -17.14
N MET A 151 -4.37 -7.38 -17.71
CA MET A 151 -5.44 -6.43 -17.96
C MET A 151 -5.94 -5.80 -16.66
N GLN A 152 -6.25 -6.60 -15.64
CA GLN A 152 -6.68 -6.12 -14.32
C GLN A 152 -5.64 -5.21 -13.67
N TYR A 153 -4.35 -5.54 -13.82
CA TYR A 153 -3.26 -4.70 -13.33
C TYR A 153 -3.25 -3.32 -14.02
N PHE A 154 -3.33 -3.28 -15.35
CA PHE A 154 -3.39 -2.00 -16.08
C PHE A 154 -4.64 -1.17 -15.78
N GLU A 155 -5.78 -1.82 -15.58
CA GLU A 155 -7.01 -1.15 -15.15
C GLU A 155 -6.82 -0.41 -13.83
N GLU A 156 -6.10 -0.98 -12.87
CA GLU A 156 -5.84 -0.37 -11.56
C GLU A 156 -4.83 0.78 -11.64
N ILE A 157 -3.80 0.68 -12.50
CA ILE A 157 -2.94 1.85 -12.81
C ILE A 157 -3.78 3.00 -13.36
N ASN A 158 -4.60 2.71 -14.38
CA ASN A 158 -5.44 3.73 -15.01
C ASN A 158 -6.47 4.30 -14.03
N ARG A 159 -6.96 3.48 -13.09
CA ARG A 159 -7.84 3.92 -12.03
C ARG A 159 -7.14 4.89 -11.08
N PHE A 160 -5.90 4.62 -10.71
CA PHE A 160 -5.13 5.53 -9.87
C PHE A 160 -4.84 6.87 -10.58
N GLU A 161 -4.57 6.87 -11.89
CA GLU A 161 -4.47 8.09 -12.68
C GLU A 161 -5.74 8.94 -12.65
N ARG A 162 -6.91 8.30 -12.82
CA ARG A 162 -8.20 9.00 -12.72
C ARG A 162 -8.41 9.58 -11.33
N ILE A 163 -8.12 8.81 -10.28
CA ILE A 163 -8.19 9.26 -8.88
C ILE A 163 -7.32 10.51 -8.67
N LYS A 164 -6.08 10.53 -9.16
CA LYS A 164 -5.22 11.71 -9.07
C LYS A 164 -5.82 12.92 -9.78
N LYS A 165 -6.35 12.72 -10.99
CA LYS A 165 -6.98 13.80 -11.77
C LYS A 165 -8.21 14.36 -11.07
N GLU A 166 -9.10 13.48 -10.59
CA GLU A 166 -10.32 13.85 -9.85
C GLU A 166 -9.98 14.59 -8.55
N PHE A 167 -8.97 14.12 -7.81
CA PHE A 167 -8.47 14.82 -6.63
C PHE A 167 -7.91 16.20 -6.99
N GLY A 168 -7.17 16.31 -8.10
CA GLY A 168 -6.66 17.58 -8.61
C GLY A 168 -7.77 18.59 -8.89
N VAL A 169 -8.85 18.15 -9.56
CA VAL A 169 -10.05 18.98 -9.81
C VAL A 169 -10.75 19.36 -8.52
N GLN A 170 -10.91 18.43 -7.57
CA GLN A 170 -11.60 18.69 -6.29
C GLN A 170 -10.94 19.80 -5.45
N TYR A 171 -9.62 19.98 -5.60
CA TYR A 171 -8.83 20.92 -4.80
C TYR A 171 -8.20 22.04 -5.64
N ASP A 172 -8.72 22.28 -6.86
CA ASP A 172 -8.29 23.35 -7.77
C ASP A 172 -6.78 23.36 -8.04
N LEU A 173 -6.21 22.18 -8.30
CA LEU A 173 -4.77 21.98 -8.56
C LEU A 173 -4.43 21.86 -10.05
N THR A 174 -5.44 21.86 -10.92
CA THR A 174 -5.37 21.64 -12.38
C THR A 174 -6.11 22.71 -13.14
#